data_AF-A0A7C6NYF0-F1
#
_entry.id   AF-A0A7C6NYF0-F1
#
_cell.length_a   1.000
_cell.length_b   1.000
_cell.length_c   1.000
_cell.angle_alpha   90.00
_cell.angle_beta   90.00
_cell.angle_gamma   90.00
#
_symmetry.space_group_name_H-M   'P 1'
#
loop_
_entity.id
_entity.type
_entity.pdbx_description
1 polymer ?
#
loop_
_entity_poly.entity_id
_entity_poly.type
_entity_poly.pdbx_seq_one_letter_code
_entity_poly.pdbx_strand_id
1 'polypeptide(L)'
;MFMNPTSKLKLASAVLALCTTALPPPYIQSSNQGFLVAAVQNINQGKQDAQVLAKVTVQNLPPEGSMYNAEFAASLINGTVLQPNEIFSFNKIVGPRTLEKGFVVGVSISGNRFVPDVGGGICRTSTALHWAAQQAGMKIIEMHNHTQDVPYADKGTEAAVWWGKLDYKFQNTHNKPIRILSRGENNTIRVLLIEDTGNELHSN
;
A
#
# COMPACT_ATOMS: atom_id res chain seq x y z
N MET A 1 -16.65 -16.98 21.24
CA MET A 1 -17.83 -17.57 20.55
C MET A 1 -17.42 -17.81 19.11
N PHE A 2 -17.10 -19.05 18.74
CA PHE A 2 -16.56 -19.38 17.41
C PHE A 2 -17.66 -19.39 16.36
N MET A 3 -17.53 -18.59 15.30
CA MET A 3 -18.45 -18.62 14.16
C MET A 3 -18.13 -19.79 13.23
N ASN A 4 -19.16 -20.54 12.82
CA ASN A 4 -19.08 -21.72 11.93
C ASN A 4 -18.65 -21.31 10.49
N PRO A 5 -17.82 -22.11 9.80
CA PRO A 5 -17.40 -21.88 8.41
C PRO A 5 -18.52 -21.51 7.40
N THR A 6 -19.76 -21.97 7.56
CA THR A 6 -20.88 -21.58 6.67
C THR A 6 -21.30 -20.11 6.80
N SER A 7 -21.06 -19.50 7.97
CA SER A 7 -21.34 -18.08 8.19
C SER A 7 -20.26 -17.15 7.60
N LYS A 8 -19.03 -17.64 7.39
CA LYS A 8 -17.98 -16.95 6.62
C LYS A 8 -18.33 -16.88 5.14
N LEU A 9 -18.95 -17.94 4.59
CA LEU A 9 -19.34 -18.01 3.17
C LEU A 9 -20.57 -17.15 2.85
N LYS A 10 -21.51 -17.00 3.79
CA LYS A 10 -22.70 -16.14 3.59
C LYS A 10 -22.39 -14.64 3.64
N LEU A 11 -21.38 -14.20 4.40
CA LEU A 11 -20.92 -12.80 4.35
C LEU A 11 -20.25 -12.45 3.01
N ALA A 12 -19.54 -13.41 2.40
CA ALA A 12 -18.95 -13.21 1.06
C ALA A 12 -20.02 -13.04 -0.03
N SER A 13 -21.19 -13.64 0.13
CA SER A 13 -22.29 -13.59 -0.85
C SER A 13 -23.17 -12.35 -0.75
N ALA A 14 -23.25 -11.67 0.40
CA ALA A 14 -24.13 -10.51 0.59
C ALA A 14 -23.48 -9.18 0.17
N VAL A 15 -22.14 -9.11 0.10
CA VAL A 15 -21.42 -7.93 -0.41
C VAL A 15 -21.43 -7.88 -1.96
N LEU A 16 -21.74 -9.01 -2.60
CA LEU A 16 -21.70 -9.15 -4.07
C LEU A 16 -22.92 -8.53 -4.78
N ALA A 17 -23.98 -8.13 -4.07
CA ALA A 17 -25.27 -7.77 -4.68
C ALA A 17 -25.54 -6.26 -4.82
N LEU A 18 -24.58 -5.38 -4.52
CA LEU A 18 -24.76 -3.91 -4.62
C LEU A 18 -23.78 -3.21 -5.56
N CYS A 19 -22.97 -3.94 -6.32
CA CYS A 19 -21.94 -3.36 -7.19
C CYS A 19 -22.27 -3.61 -8.67
N THR A 20 -23.42 -3.12 -9.14
CA THR A 20 -23.77 -3.14 -10.57
C THR A 20 -24.00 -1.74 -11.09
N THR A 21 -22.96 -0.90 -11.14
CA THR A 21 -22.85 0.17 -12.14
C THR A 21 -21.38 0.57 -12.30
N ALA A 22 -20.84 0.30 -13.49
CA ALA A 22 -19.51 0.68 -13.99
C ALA A 22 -18.30 0.08 -13.26
N LEU A 23 -17.64 -0.86 -13.95
CA LEU A 23 -16.23 -1.18 -13.69
C LEU A 23 -15.42 0.12 -13.80
N PRO A 24 -14.51 0.42 -12.86
CA PRO A 24 -13.60 1.56 -13.02
C PRO A 24 -12.79 1.37 -14.32
N PRO A 25 -12.42 2.46 -15.02
CA PRO A 25 -11.65 2.35 -16.25
C PRO A 25 -10.40 1.50 -16.02
N PRO A 26 -10.05 0.59 -16.94
CA PRO A 26 -8.90 -0.28 -16.77
C PRO A 26 -7.67 0.59 -16.56
N TYR A 27 -7.04 0.45 -15.40
CA TYR A 27 -5.68 0.93 -15.22
C TYR A 27 -4.80 0.15 -16.22
N ILE A 28 -4.10 0.89 -17.07
CA ILE A 28 -3.26 0.34 -18.14
C ILE A 28 -2.29 -0.68 -17.52
N GLN A 29 -2.51 -1.96 -17.86
CA GLN A 29 -1.59 -3.05 -17.54
C GLN A 29 -0.29 -2.86 -18.33
N SER A 30 0.65 -2.09 -17.79
CA SER A 30 2.01 -2.03 -18.35
C SER A 30 2.81 -3.26 -17.91
N SER A 31 2.67 -4.36 -18.65
CA SER A 31 3.59 -5.50 -18.74
C SER A 31 4.67 -5.69 -17.63
N ASN A 32 4.26 -6.29 -16.51
CA ASN A 32 4.80 -7.44 -15.78
C ASN A 32 6.30 -7.90 -15.77
N GLN A 33 7.27 -7.33 -16.47
CA GLN A 33 8.68 -7.79 -16.41
C GLN A 33 9.70 -6.67 -16.17
N GLY A 34 9.26 -5.40 -16.13
CA GLY A 34 10.16 -4.24 -16.10
C GLY A 34 10.32 -3.51 -14.77
N PHE A 35 9.43 -3.64 -13.78
CA PHE A 35 9.49 -2.73 -12.60
C PHE A 35 10.69 -3.01 -11.67
N LEU A 36 10.82 -4.25 -11.20
CA LEU A 36 11.97 -4.66 -10.39
C LEU A 36 13.22 -4.80 -11.25
N VAL A 37 13.06 -5.24 -12.49
CA VAL A 37 14.17 -5.45 -13.40
C VAL A 37 14.73 -4.11 -13.88
N ALA A 38 13.97 -3.07 -14.21
CA ALA A 38 14.52 -1.75 -14.53
C ALA A 38 15.01 -1.00 -13.28
N ALA A 39 14.29 -1.05 -12.15
CA ALA A 39 14.78 -0.42 -10.91
C ALA A 39 16.09 -1.07 -10.42
N VAL A 40 16.23 -2.40 -10.51
CA VAL A 40 17.44 -3.14 -10.10
C VAL A 40 18.49 -3.23 -11.22
N GLN A 41 18.12 -3.29 -12.51
CA GLN A 41 19.07 -3.22 -13.63
C GLN A 41 19.68 -1.83 -13.75
N ASN A 42 18.95 -0.74 -13.46
CA ASN A 42 19.55 0.59 -13.38
C ASN A 42 20.57 0.71 -12.23
N ILE A 43 20.38 -0.05 -11.14
CA ILE A 43 21.37 -0.18 -10.05
C ILE A 43 22.58 -1.03 -10.50
N ASN A 44 22.35 -2.09 -11.29
CA ASN A 44 23.40 -3.04 -11.70
C ASN A 44 24.16 -2.68 -13.00
N GLN A 45 23.63 -1.79 -13.85
CA GLN A 45 24.24 -1.39 -15.14
C GLN A 45 25.29 -0.26 -15.02
N GLY A 46 25.87 -0.05 -13.83
CA GLY A 46 27.03 0.84 -13.65
C GLY A 46 26.77 2.16 -12.92
N LYS A 47 25.59 2.37 -12.30
CA LYS A 47 25.37 3.44 -11.33
C LYS A 47 25.51 2.90 -9.91
N GLN A 48 26.75 2.85 -9.43
CA GLN A 48 27.23 2.29 -8.15
C GLN A 48 26.64 2.90 -6.86
N ASP A 49 25.63 3.78 -6.93
CA ASP A 49 25.34 4.69 -5.82
C ASP A 49 23.99 4.46 -5.11
N ALA A 50 23.04 3.74 -5.70
CA ALA A 50 21.70 3.58 -5.11
C ALA A 50 21.57 2.26 -4.34
N GLN A 51 21.72 2.31 -3.01
CA GLN A 51 21.56 1.17 -2.13
C GLN A 51 20.08 0.83 -1.93
N VAL A 52 19.71 -0.45 -2.12
CA VAL A 52 18.38 -0.95 -1.74
C VAL A 52 18.36 -1.24 -0.23
N LEU A 53 17.48 -0.57 0.50
CA LEU A 53 17.35 -0.72 1.96
C LEU A 53 16.29 -1.75 2.35
N ALA A 54 15.21 -1.86 1.57
CA ALA A 54 14.15 -2.83 1.82
C ALA A 54 13.40 -3.19 0.53
N LYS A 55 12.86 -4.40 0.51
CA LYS A 55 11.99 -4.90 -0.56
C LYS A 55 10.89 -5.75 0.03
N VAL A 56 9.66 -5.28 -0.12
CA VAL A 56 8.47 -5.95 0.38
C VAL A 56 7.51 -6.25 -0.78
N THR A 57 6.88 -7.41 -0.70
CA THR A 57 5.80 -7.81 -1.61
C THR A 57 4.66 -8.37 -0.78
N VAL A 58 3.47 -7.82 -0.97
CA VAL A 58 2.23 -8.26 -0.32
C VAL A 58 1.31 -8.76 -1.41
N GLN A 59 0.97 -10.03 -1.37
CA GLN A 59 0.04 -10.65 -2.31
C GLN A 59 -1.22 -11.07 -1.57
N ASN A 60 -2.38 -10.70 -2.10
CA ASN A 60 -3.67 -11.16 -1.59
C ASN A 60 -4.72 -11.02 -2.70
N LEU A 61 -5.73 -11.88 -2.74
CA LEU A 61 -6.87 -11.83 -3.68
C LEU A 61 -8.13 -11.26 -2.98
N PRO A 62 -8.22 -9.96 -2.67
CA PRO A 62 -9.44 -9.40 -2.09
C PRO A 62 -10.51 -9.13 -3.16
N PRO A 63 -11.71 -8.68 -2.77
CA PRO A 63 -12.67 -8.12 -3.71
C PRO A 63 -12.03 -7.01 -4.55
N GLU A 64 -12.40 -6.95 -5.83
CA GLU A 64 -11.76 -6.11 -6.85
C GLU A 64 -11.57 -4.65 -6.41
N GLY A 65 -12.62 -4.00 -5.91
CA GLY A 65 -12.53 -2.61 -5.43
C GLY A 65 -11.53 -2.40 -4.28
N SER A 66 -11.34 -3.42 -3.44
CA SER A 66 -10.35 -3.36 -2.35
C SER A 66 -8.92 -3.43 -2.85
N MET A 67 -8.67 -4.20 -3.91
CA MET A 67 -7.36 -4.24 -4.54
C MET A 67 -7.11 -2.94 -5.31
N TYR A 68 -8.08 -2.49 -6.11
CA TYR A 68 -7.97 -1.23 -6.85
C TYR A 68 -7.56 -0.07 -5.94
N ASN A 69 -8.22 0.10 -4.79
CA ASN A 69 -7.88 1.17 -3.84
C ASN A 69 -6.46 1.03 -3.27
N ALA A 70 -5.99 -0.20 -3.03
CA ALA A 70 -4.64 -0.44 -2.57
C ALA A 70 -3.61 -0.12 -3.67
N GLU A 71 -3.83 -0.59 -4.89
CA GLU A 71 -2.96 -0.32 -6.05
C GLU A 71 -2.90 1.18 -6.36
N PHE A 72 -4.04 1.87 -6.31
CA PHE A 72 -4.11 3.32 -6.49
C PHE A 72 -3.36 4.07 -5.38
N ALA A 73 -3.50 3.66 -4.11
CA ALA A 73 -2.70 4.26 -3.04
C ALA A 73 -1.19 3.99 -3.19
N ALA A 74 -0.81 2.84 -3.73
CA ALA A 74 0.58 2.52 -4.03
C ALA A 74 1.14 3.42 -5.13
N SER A 75 0.34 3.81 -6.13
CA SER A 75 0.80 4.77 -7.15
C SER A 75 0.94 6.18 -6.59
N LEU A 76 0.07 6.60 -5.65
CA LEU A 76 0.13 7.93 -5.04
C LEU A 76 1.37 8.15 -4.15
N ILE A 77 1.85 7.11 -3.46
CA ILE A 77 3.07 7.23 -2.64
C ILE A 77 4.36 7.00 -3.43
N ASN A 78 4.26 6.47 -4.66
CA ASN A 78 5.40 6.13 -5.49
C ASN A 78 6.19 7.39 -5.87
N GLY A 79 7.52 7.30 -5.79
CA GLY A 79 8.43 8.39 -6.11
C GLY A 79 8.67 9.38 -4.98
N THR A 80 7.96 9.27 -3.84
CA THR A 80 8.17 10.14 -2.67
C THR A 80 9.62 10.07 -2.20
N VAL A 81 10.28 11.22 -2.06
CA VAL A 81 11.62 11.34 -1.50
C VAL A 81 11.51 11.93 -0.09
N LEU A 82 12.18 11.31 0.86
CA LEU A 82 12.26 11.74 2.26
C LEU A 82 13.67 12.18 2.59
N GLN A 83 13.85 13.44 2.94
CA GLN A 83 15.14 13.96 3.41
C GLN A 83 15.52 13.37 4.77
N PRO A 84 16.80 13.43 5.18
CA PRO A 84 17.21 13.03 6.52
C PRO A 84 16.35 13.69 7.60
N ASN A 85 15.85 12.90 8.55
CA ASN A 85 14.94 13.29 9.64
C ASN A 85 13.53 13.72 9.20
N GLU A 86 13.18 13.68 7.91
CA GLU A 86 11.84 13.97 7.43
C GLU A 86 10.85 12.88 7.85
N ILE A 87 9.63 13.30 8.20
CA ILE A 87 8.54 12.39 8.56
C ILE A 87 7.62 12.20 7.36
N PHE A 88 7.50 10.97 6.91
CA PHE A 88 6.44 10.54 6.02
C PHE A 88 5.11 10.44 6.77
N SER A 89 4.03 10.87 6.12
CA SER A 89 2.65 10.64 6.58
C SER A 89 1.83 10.08 5.43
N PHE A 90 1.27 8.89 5.63
CA PHE A 90 0.49 8.20 4.61
C PHE A 90 -0.75 9.03 4.23
N ASN A 91 -1.45 9.57 5.22
CA ASN A 91 -2.60 10.42 4.98
C ASN A 91 -2.23 11.74 4.29
N LYS A 92 -1.10 12.37 4.62
CA LYS A 92 -0.66 13.61 3.96
C LYS A 92 -0.45 13.42 2.46
N ILE A 93 0.13 12.28 2.05
CA ILE A 93 0.41 11.99 0.63
C ILE A 93 -0.85 11.51 -0.10
N VAL A 94 -1.59 10.57 0.49
CA VAL A 94 -2.73 9.93 -0.18
C VAL A 94 -4.01 10.78 -0.14
N GLY A 95 -4.21 11.55 0.94
CA GLY A 95 -5.35 12.47 1.10
C GLY A 95 -6.72 11.78 1.31
N PRO A 96 -7.84 12.53 1.28
CA PRO A 96 -9.19 11.99 1.46
C PRO A 96 -9.54 10.84 0.52
N ARG A 97 -10.26 9.83 1.02
CA ARG A 97 -10.71 8.66 0.24
C ARG A 97 -12.13 8.90 -0.25
N THR A 98 -12.25 9.56 -1.40
CA THR A 98 -13.56 9.92 -2.00
C THR A 98 -13.65 9.45 -3.45
N LEU A 99 -14.88 9.32 -3.96
CA LEU A 99 -15.12 8.89 -5.34
C LEU A 99 -14.54 9.90 -6.34
N GLU A 100 -14.62 11.19 -6.05
CA GLU A 100 -14.11 12.28 -6.90
C GLU A 100 -12.59 12.23 -7.04
N LYS A 101 -11.89 11.69 -6.03
CA LYS A 101 -10.45 11.46 -6.06
C LYS A 101 -10.06 10.14 -6.74
N GLY A 102 -11.04 9.40 -7.25
CA GLY A 102 -10.83 8.15 -7.96
C GLY A 102 -10.83 6.91 -7.08
N PHE A 103 -11.11 7.01 -5.77
CA PHE A 103 -11.31 5.82 -4.95
C PHE A 103 -12.65 5.16 -5.28
N VAL A 104 -12.75 3.85 -5.05
CA VAL A 104 -13.98 3.08 -5.26
C VAL A 104 -14.44 2.42 -3.96
N VAL A 105 -15.65 1.86 -3.97
CA VAL A 105 -16.15 1.07 -2.84
C VAL A 105 -15.33 -0.22 -2.72
N GLY A 106 -14.74 -0.44 -1.55
CA GLY A 106 -14.04 -1.66 -1.18
C GLY A 106 -14.51 -2.16 0.18
N VAL A 107 -13.80 -3.13 0.74
CA VAL A 107 -14.10 -3.68 2.07
C VAL A 107 -13.23 -2.99 3.13
N SER A 108 -13.89 -2.32 4.06
CA SER A 108 -13.30 -1.71 5.26
C SER A 108 -13.70 -2.48 6.51
N ILE A 109 -13.03 -2.17 7.62
CA ILE A 109 -13.39 -2.67 8.96
C ILE A 109 -13.99 -1.52 9.77
N SER A 110 -15.20 -1.70 10.27
CA SER A 110 -15.86 -0.78 11.19
C SER A 110 -16.29 -1.53 12.46
N GLY A 111 -15.64 -1.19 13.58
CA GLY A 111 -15.74 -1.96 14.81
C GLY A 111 -15.24 -3.40 14.60
N ASN A 112 -16.13 -4.37 14.78
CA ASN A 112 -15.83 -5.80 14.60
C ASN A 112 -16.44 -6.39 13.32
N ARG A 113 -16.77 -5.55 12.32
CA ARG A 113 -17.44 -6.00 11.09
C ARG A 113 -16.73 -5.49 9.84
N PHE A 114 -16.72 -6.34 8.81
CA PHE A 114 -16.38 -5.94 7.45
C PHE A 114 -17.58 -5.24 6.82
N VAL A 115 -17.37 -4.04 6.30
CA VAL A 115 -18.41 -3.21 5.70
C VAL A 115 -17.94 -2.61 4.36
N PRO A 116 -18.82 -2.40 3.39
CA PRO A 116 -18.50 -1.62 2.20
C PRO A 116 -18.19 -0.16 2.58
N ASP A 117 -17.11 0.39 2.04
CA ASP A 117 -16.72 1.79 2.26
C ASP A 117 -15.80 2.30 1.14
N VAL A 118 -15.81 3.61 0.87
CA VAL A 118 -14.96 4.22 -0.15
C VAL A 118 -13.51 4.22 0.31
N GLY A 119 -12.61 3.71 -0.54
CA GLY A 119 -11.20 3.52 -0.16
C GLY A 119 -10.94 2.28 0.69
N GLY A 120 -11.95 1.43 0.92
CA GLY A 120 -11.76 0.16 1.62
C GLY A 120 -10.67 -0.69 0.96
N GLY A 121 -9.87 -1.37 1.76
CA GLY A 121 -8.76 -2.22 1.31
C GLY A 121 -7.38 -1.55 1.22
N ILE A 122 -7.33 -0.21 1.33
CA ILE A 122 -6.10 0.59 1.21
C ILE A 122 -5.00 0.25 2.22
N CYS A 123 -5.37 -0.29 3.38
CA CYS A 123 -4.43 -0.61 4.45
C CYS A 123 -3.39 -1.67 4.05
N ARG A 124 -3.60 -2.39 2.94
CA ARG A 124 -2.58 -3.28 2.35
C ARG A 124 -1.33 -2.50 1.96
N THR A 125 -1.51 -1.30 1.40
CA THR A 125 -0.40 -0.45 0.96
C THR A 125 0.34 0.16 2.14
N SER A 126 -0.38 0.65 3.16
CA SER A 126 0.27 1.14 4.39
C SER A 126 0.98 0.02 5.13
N THR A 127 0.44 -1.20 5.15
CA THR A 127 1.09 -2.38 5.75
C THR A 127 2.35 -2.78 4.98
N ALA A 128 2.29 -2.82 3.64
CA ALA A 128 3.46 -3.10 2.81
C ALA A 128 4.58 -2.06 3.03
N LEU A 129 4.20 -0.78 3.08
CA LEU A 129 5.12 0.32 3.38
C LEU A 129 5.68 0.23 4.81
N HIS A 130 4.87 -0.22 5.77
CA HIS A 130 5.29 -0.42 7.14
C HIS A 130 6.38 -1.46 7.27
N TRP A 131 6.19 -2.63 6.68
CA TRP A 131 7.23 -3.67 6.65
C TRP A 131 8.50 -3.17 5.96
N ALA A 132 8.37 -2.40 4.88
CA ALA A 132 9.54 -1.86 4.17
C ALA A 132 10.30 -0.85 5.05
N ALA A 133 9.58 0.04 5.75
CA ALA A 133 10.17 1.01 6.65
C ALA A 133 10.86 0.34 7.85
N GLN A 134 10.26 -0.70 8.43
CA GLN A 134 10.87 -1.50 9.50
C GLN A 134 12.15 -2.21 9.02
N GLN A 135 12.10 -2.88 7.86
CA GLN A 135 13.28 -3.54 7.28
C GLN A 135 14.41 -2.56 6.98
N ALA A 136 14.07 -1.34 6.53
CA ALA A 136 15.04 -0.28 6.25
C ALA A 136 15.53 0.45 7.51
N GLY A 137 15.14 0.05 8.73
CA GLY A 137 15.59 0.69 9.97
C GLY A 137 15.03 2.10 10.21
N MET A 138 13.90 2.44 9.60
CA MET A 138 13.22 3.72 9.83
C MET A 138 12.60 3.76 11.24
N LYS A 139 12.49 4.95 11.81
CA LYS A 139 11.80 5.13 13.09
C LYS A 139 10.30 5.28 12.86
N ILE A 140 9.52 4.33 13.37
CA ILE A 140 8.06 4.41 13.33
C ILE A 140 7.59 5.48 14.32
N ILE A 141 6.81 6.45 13.84
CA ILE A 141 6.31 7.59 14.61
C ILE A 141 4.85 7.38 15.01
N GLU A 142 4.04 6.84 14.10
CA GLU A 142 2.63 6.53 14.35
C GLU A 142 2.27 5.26 13.60
N MET A 143 1.67 4.30 14.30
CA MET A 143 1.15 3.07 13.74
C MET A 143 -0.02 2.60 14.61
N HIS A 144 -1.08 2.14 13.96
CA HIS A 144 -2.25 1.55 14.60
C HIS A 144 -2.51 0.19 13.96
N ASN A 145 -2.88 -0.80 14.76
CA ASN A 145 -3.31 -2.09 14.24
C ASN A 145 -4.81 -2.10 13.96
N HIS A 146 -5.29 -3.07 13.18
CA HIS A 146 -6.73 -3.22 12.97
C HIS A 146 -7.41 -3.75 14.24
N THR A 147 -8.69 -3.44 14.41
CA THR A 147 -9.52 -4.01 15.49
C THR A 147 -9.88 -5.48 15.25
N GLN A 148 -9.68 -5.98 14.03
CA GLN A 148 -9.95 -7.34 13.59
C GLN A 148 -8.76 -7.87 12.79
N ASP A 149 -8.56 -9.19 12.84
CA ASP A 149 -7.51 -9.84 12.06
C ASP A 149 -7.79 -9.66 10.56
N VAL A 150 -6.73 -9.39 9.79
CA VAL A 150 -6.80 -9.19 8.35
C VAL A 150 -6.12 -10.34 7.63
N PRO A 151 -6.60 -10.76 6.45
CA PRO A 151 -6.11 -11.97 5.77
C PRO A 151 -4.73 -11.79 5.10
N TYR A 152 -4.12 -10.61 5.20
CA TYR A 152 -2.87 -10.27 4.50
C TYR A 152 -1.70 -9.96 5.44
N ALA A 153 -1.88 -10.09 6.75
CA ALA A 153 -0.84 -9.80 7.73
C ALA A 153 -1.10 -10.57 9.03
N ASP A 154 -0.02 -10.96 9.70
CA ASP A 154 -0.10 -11.47 11.07
C ASP A 154 -0.47 -10.34 12.02
N LYS A 155 -1.25 -10.67 13.05
CA LYS A 155 -1.75 -9.68 14.00
C LYS A 155 -0.61 -8.89 14.66
N GLY A 156 -0.73 -7.57 14.65
CA GLY A 156 0.24 -6.65 15.24
C GLY A 156 1.33 -6.22 14.26
N THR A 157 1.38 -6.81 13.06
CA THR A 157 2.36 -6.47 12.02
C THR A 157 1.79 -5.50 10.98
N GLU A 158 0.48 -5.24 11.03
CA GLU A 158 -0.23 -4.42 10.06
C GLU A 158 -0.39 -2.96 10.49
N ALA A 159 -0.41 -2.06 9.52
CA ALA A 159 -0.62 -0.63 9.73
C ALA A 159 -1.97 -0.20 9.18
N ALA A 160 -2.96 -0.04 10.05
CA ALA A 160 -4.28 0.50 9.75
C ALA A 160 -4.20 2.02 9.55
N VAL A 161 -4.94 2.52 8.56
CA VAL A 161 -5.07 3.95 8.27
C VAL A 161 -6.54 4.31 8.07
N TRP A 162 -6.90 5.50 8.53
CA TRP A 162 -8.21 6.11 8.34
C TRP A 162 -8.04 7.61 8.19
N TRP A 163 -8.39 8.13 7.02
CA TRP A 163 -8.35 9.56 6.75
C TRP A 163 -9.02 10.39 7.86
N GLY A 164 -8.29 11.36 8.40
CA GLY A 164 -8.77 12.26 9.45
C GLY A 164 -8.73 11.68 10.87
N LYS A 165 -8.34 10.41 11.07
CA LYS A 165 -8.33 9.78 12.40
C LYS A 165 -7.10 8.94 12.73
N LEU A 166 -6.72 7.99 11.87
CA LEU A 166 -5.59 7.08 12.07
C LEU A 166 -4.59 7.27 10.94
N ASP A 167 -3.33 7.56 11.25
CA ASP A 167 -2.29 7.69 10.25
C ASP A 167 -1.19 6.65 10.42
N TYR A 168 -0.42 6.46 9.35
CA TYR A 168 0.84 5.74 9.40
C TYR A 168 1.97 6.71 9.10
N LYS A 169 2.88 6.88 10.08
CA LYS A 169 4.00 7.80 10.00
C LYS A 169 5.31 7.13 10.38
N PHE A 170 6.35 7.44 9.63
CA PHE A 170 7.71 7.05 9.98
C PHE A 170 8.68 8.16 9.60
N GLN A 171 9.82 8.20 10.28
CA GLN A 171 10.88 9.16 10.06
C GLN A 171 12.04 8.50 9.34
N ASN A 172 12.60 9.19 8.34
CA ASN A 172 13.88 8.81 7.75
C ASN A 172 15.00 9.02 8.79
N THR A 173 15.55 7.92 9.30
CA THR A 173 16.65 7.89 10.27
C THR A 173 18.02 7.89 9.63
N HIS A 174 18.09 7.76 8.30
CA HIS A 174 19.34 7.78 7.56
C HIS A 174 19.84 9.20 7.36
N ASN A 175 21.15 9.35 7.16
CA ASN A 175 21.79 10.63 6.85
C ASN A 175 21.73 10.99 5.35
N LYS A 176 20.99 10.20 4.55
CA LYS A 176 20.79 10.41 3.12
C LYS A 176 19.30 10.47 2.78
N PRO A 177 18.91 11.11 1.65
CA PRO A 177 17.54 11.07 1.19
C PRO A 177 17.14 9.65 0.77
N ILE A 178 15.89 9.27 1.05
CA ILE A 178 15.36 7.94 0.74
C ILE A 178 14.15 8.07 -0.18
N ARG A 179 14.12 7.29 -1.26
CA ARG A 179 12.99 7.25 -2.20
C ARG A 179 12.13 6.02 -1.96
N ILE A 180 10.81 6.24 -1.94
CA ILE A 180 9.80 5.19 -1.94
C ILE A 180 9.49 4.85 -3.39
N LEU A 181 9.71 3.60 -3.78
CA LEU A 181 9.25 3.06 -5.06
C LEU A 181 8.16 2.04 -4.78
N SER A 182 6.96 2.24 -5.32
CA SER A 182 5.82 1.39 -5.06
C SER A 182 4.96 1.17 -6.29
N ARG A 183 4.40 -0.03 -6.39
CA ARG A 183 3.52 -0.42 -7.49
C ARG A 183 2.52 -1.45 -7.02
N GLY A 184 1.27 -1.26 -7.42
CA GLY A 184 0.23 -2.29 -7.34
C GLY A 184 -0.04 -2.86 -8.72
N GLU A 185 -0.06 -4.18 -8.84
CA GLU A 185 -0.44 -4.87 -10.08
C GLU A 185 -0.79 -6.34 -9.78
N ASN A 186 -1.77 -6.89 -10.50
CA ASN A 186 -2.12 -8.31 -10.45
C ASN A 186 -2.30 -8.82 -9.01
N ASN A 187 -3.06 -8.06 -8.21
CA ASN A 187 -3.35 -8.40 -6.82
C ASN A 187 -2.10 -8.43 -5.91
N THR A 188 -1.06 -7.71 -6.30
CA THR A 188 0.22 -7.65 -5.61
C THR A 188 0.65 -6.20 -5.40
N ILE A 189 0.96 -5.84 -4.16
CA ILE A 189 1.59 -4.56 -3.82
C ILE A 189 3.08 -4.81 -3.60
N ARG A 190 3.92 -4.02 -4.25
CA ARG A 190 5.37 -4.03 -4.09
C ARG A 190 5.83 -2.68 -3.57
N VAL A 191 6.73 -2.69 -2.60
CA VAL A 191 7.39 -1.50 -2.06
C VAL A 191 8.89 -1.74 -1.95
N LEU A 192 9.67 -0.82 -2.50
CA LEU A 192 11.12 -0.72 -2.35
C LEU A 192 11.44 0.61 -1.69
N LEU A 193 12.37 0.58 -0.75
CA LEU A 193 13.03 1.78 -0.23
C LEU A 193 14.47 1.76 -0.69
N ILE A 194 14.91 2.85 -1.33
CA ILE A 194 16.27 3.00 -1.84
C ILE A 194 16.87 4.31 -1.35
N GLU A 195 18.18 4.36 -1.17
CA GLU A 195 18.89 5.64 -1.09
C GLU A 195 18.70 6.40 -2.41
N ASP A 196 18.25 7.65 -2.32
CA ASP A 196 18.05 8.49 -3.49
C ASP A 196 19.36 9.19 -3.87
N THR A 197 19.85 8.91 -5.07
CA THR A 197 21.13 9.44 -5.57
C THR A 197 20.96 10.70 -6.42
N GLY A 198 19.73 11.20 -6.56
CA GLY A 198 19.42 12.37 -7.40
C GLY A 198 19.49 12.10 -8.90
N ASN A 199 19.93 10.91 -9.33
CA ASN A 199 19.87 10.48 -10.72
C ASN A 199 18.43 10.11 -11.07
N GLU A 200 17.76 10.98 -11.83
CA GLU A 200 16.38 10.78 -12.24
C GLU A 200 16.20 9.39 -12.88
N LEU A 201 15.38 8.54 -12.25
CA LEU A 201 14.85 7.32 -12.84
C LEU A 201 13.66 7.65 -13.75
N HIS A 202 13.79 8.68 -14.60
CA HIS A 202 12.79 8.94 -15.63
C HIS A 202 12.88 7.81 -16.64
N SER A 203 11.88 6.93 -16.59
CA SER A 203 11.60 5.98 -17.64
C SER A 203 11.34 6.74 -18.93
N ASN A 204 12.15 6.47 -19.95
CA ASN A 204 11.82 6.73 -21.36
C ASN A 204 10.53 5.98 -21.75
#